data_AF-A0A2E9FJ96-F1
#
_entry.id   AF-A0A2E9FJ96-F1
#
_cell.length_a   1.000
_cell.length_b   1.000
_cell.length_c   1.000
_cell.angle_alpha   90.00
_cell.angle_beta   90.00
_cell.angle_gamma   90.00
#
_symmetry.space_group_name_H-M   'P 1'
#
loop_
_entity.id
_entity.type
_entity.pdbx_description
1 polymer ?
#
loop_
_entity_poly.entity_id
_entity_poly.type
_entity_poly.pdbx_seq_one_letter_code
_entity_poly.pdbx_strand_id
1 'polypeptide(L)' 'MIHLRDDILKSQIRYYEGVIAKHKQNVEVYLTYPVGIGEHSDIMGSIETEINAIAQAHEKIEVINHYFLGR' A
#
# COMPACT_ATOMS: atom_id res chain seq x y z
N MET A 1 8.11 7.16 -29.57
CA MET A 1 8.84 8.13 -28.74
C MET A 1 8.61 7.71 -27.29
N ILE A 2 9.65 7.48 -26.50
CA ILE A 2 9.51 6.99 -25.12
C ILE A 2 9.07 8.19 -24.26
N HIS A 3 7.88 8.12 -23.67
CA HIS A 3 7.39 9.14 -22.75
C HIS A 3 7.92 8.83 -21.34
N LEU A 4 9.24 8.89 -21.19
CA LEU A 4 9.96 8.39 -20.01
C LEU A 4 9.42 8.98 -18.69
N ARG A 5 9.05 10.27 -18.69
CA ARG A 5 8.42 10.92 -17.53
C ARG A 5 7.10 10.22 -17.16
N ASP A 6 6.21 10.05 -18.12
CA ASP A 6 4.88 9.48 -17.88
C ASP A 6 4.97 8.01 -17.50
N ASP A 7 5.90 7.27 -18.12
CA ASP A 7 6.17 5.87 -17.79
C ASP A 7 6.71 5.71 -16.36
N ILE A 8 7.58 6.62 -15.90
CA ILE A 8 8.08 6.62 -14.52
C ILE A 8 6.95 6.95 -13.53
N LEU A 9 6.15 8.00 -13.78
CA LEU A 9 5.06 8.37 -12.88
C LEU A 9 4.01 7.24 -12.80
N LYS A 10 3.69 6.62 -13.93
CA LYS A 10 2.77 5.48 -14.00
C LYS A 10 3.31 4.24 -13.31
N SER A 11 4.61 3.95 -13.44
CA SER A 11 5.22 2.80 -12.76
C SER A 11 5.28 3.00 -11.25
N GLN A 12 5.55 4.22 -10.78
CA GLN A 12 5.51 4.56 -9.35
C GLN A 12 4.12 4.41 -8.75
N ILE A 13 3.06 4.90 -9.43
CA ILE A 13 1.68 4.70 -8.98
C ILE A 13 1.37 3.20 -8.87
N ARG A 14 1.68 2.41 -9.91
CA ARG A 14 1.46 0.95 -9.92
C ARG A 14 2.20 0.24 -8.79
N TYR A 15 3.41 0.67 -8.49
CA TYR A 15 4.17 0.12 -7.37
C TYR A 15 3.44 0.36 -6.05
N TYR A 16 2.98 1.59 -5.79
CA TYR A 16 2.24 1.90 -4.56
C TYR A 16 0.87 1.22 -4.50
N GLU A 17 0.18 1.05 -5.63
CA GLU A 17 -1.04 0.23 -5.71
C GLU A 17 -0.77 -1.22 -5.31
N GLY A 18 0.36 -1.80 -5.75
CA GLY A 18 0.80 -3.12 -5.35
C GLY A 18 1.13 -3.21 -3.85
N VAL A 19 1.77 -2.17 -3.28
CA VAL A 19 2.01 -2.06 -1.84
C VAL A 19 0.68 -2.04 -1.08
N ILE A 20 -0.29 -1.22 -1.50
CA ILE A 20 -1.62 -1.16 -0.89
C ILE A 20 -2.31 -2.53 -0.98
N ALA A 21 -2.27 -3.19 -2.14
CA ALA A 21 -2.90 -4.49 -2.34
C ALA A 21 -2.32 -5.56 -1.40
N LYS A 22 -0.99 -5.60 -1.25
CA LYS A 22 -0.29 -6.49 -0.33
C LYS A 22 -0.74 -6.26 1.11
N HIS A 23 -0.62 -5.03 1.61
CA HIS A 23 -0.92 -4.72 3.00
C HIS A 23 -2.42 -4.89 3.31
N LYS A 24 -3.30 -4.58 2.35
CA LYS A 24 -4.73 -4.88 2.45
C LYS A 24 -4.95 -6.39 2.62
N GLN A 25 -4.30 -7.23 1.81
CA GLN A 25 -4.44 -8.68 1.92
C GLN A 25 -3.96 -9.20 3.27
N ASN A 26 -2.88 -8.64 3.83
CA ASN A 26 -2.42 -8.98 5.18
C ASN A 26 -3.47 -8.68 6.24
N VAL A 27 -4.10 -7.49 6.18
CA VAL A 27 -5.21 -7.13 7.09
C VAL A 27 -6.36 -8.13 6.96
N GLU A 28 -6.78 -8.48 5.75
CA GLU A 28 -7.85 -9.48 5.53
C GLU A 28 -7.50 -10.85 6.13
N VAL A 29 -6.23 -11.27 6.03
CA VAL A 29 -5.76 -12.52 6.66
C VAL A 29 -5.86 -12.44 8.18
N TYR A 30 -5.41 -11.34 8.80
CA TYR A 30 -5.54 -11.16 10.25
C TYR A 30 -7.00 -11.11 10.72
N LEU A 31 -7.90 -10.51 9.93
CA LEU A 31 -9.32 -10.42 10.25
C LEU A 31 -10.08 -11.76 10.07
N THR A 32 -9.69 -12.57 9.08
CA THR A 32 -10.41 -13.79 8.70
C THR A 32 -9.83 -15.05 9.35
N TYR A 33 -8.51 -15.12 9.49
CA TYR A 33 -7.77 -16.29 9.98
C TYR A 33 -6.80 -15.92 11.11
N PRO A 34 -7.28 -15.38 12.24
CA PRO A 34 -6.40 -14.98 13.35
C PRO A 34 -5.69 -16.17 14.02
N VAL A 35 -6.15 -17.39 13.77
CA VAL A 35 -5.69 -18.62 14.45
C VAL A 35 -4.71 -19.37 13.55
N GLY A 36 -3.41 -19.30 13.86
CA GLY A 36 -2.37 -20.05 13.13
C GLY A 36 -1.04 -19.34 12.98
N ILE A 37 -0.96 -18.03 13.21
CA ILE A 37 0.32 -17.30 13.31
C ILE A 37 0.79 -17.40 14.76
N GLY A 38 1.42 -18.51 15.09
CA GLY A 38 1.75 -18.93 16.46
C GLY A 38 2.68 -18.04 17.28
N GLU A 39 2.98 -16.79 16.87
CA GLU A 39 3.92 -15.89 17.59
C GLU A 39 3.55 -14.39 17.60
N HIS A 40 2.38 -13.96 17.10
CA HIS A 40 1.93 -12.56 17.23
C HIS A 40 0.74 -12.46 18.19
N SER A 41 1.04 -12.31 19.48
CA SER A 41 0.04 -12.01 20.52
C SER A 41 -0.66 -10.66 20.33
N ASP A 42 -0.13 -9.79 19.46
CA ASP A 42 -0.67 -8.45 19.17
C ASP A 42 -1.18 -8.31 17.74
N ILE A 43 -2.33 -8.94 17.46
CA ILE A 43 -3.01 -8.86 16.16
C ILE A 43 -3.38 -7.40 15.82
N MET A 44 -3.75 -6.60 16.83
CA MET A 44 -4.16 -5.22 16.61
C MET A 44 -2.97 -4.34 16.23
N GLY A 45 -1.82 -4.49 16.88
CA GLY A 45 -0.58 -3.81 16.49
C GLY A 45 -0.09 -4.22 15.10
N SER A 46 -0.27 -5.49 14.72
CA SER A 46 0.00 -5.94 13.35
C SER A 46 -0.94 -5.24 12.35
N ILE A 47 -2.26 -5.23 12.58
CA ILE A 47 -3.22 -4.53 11.71
C ILE A 47 -2.88 -3.04 11.59
N GLU A 48 -2.54 -2.38 12.69
CA GLU A 48 -2.15 -0.97 12.72
C GLU A 48 -0.90 -0.73 11.84
N THR A 49 0.08 -1.62 11.90
CA THR A 49 1.30 -1.54 11.07
C THR A 49 0.97 -1.65 9.58
N GLU A 50 0.09 -2.59 9.21
CA GLU A 50 -0.34 -2.77 7.82
C GLU A 50 -1.16 -1.56 7.32
N ILE A 51 -2.06 -1.02 8.14
CA ILE A 51 -2.85 0.18 7.81
C ILE A 51 -1.94 1.40 7.61
N ASN A 52 -0.93 1.58 8.46
CA ASN A 52 0.03 2.67 8.31
C ASN A 52 0.82 2.57 6.98
N ALA A 53 1.16 1.36 6.54
CA ALA A 53 1.79 1.15 5.24
C ALA A 53 0.86 1.50 4.07
N ILE A 54 -0.45 1.17 4.17
CA ILE A 54 -1.47 1.57 3.20
C ILE A 54 -1.57 3.10 3.14
N ALA A 55 -1.67 3.77 4.30
CA ALA A 55 -1.80 5.22 4.38
C ALA A 55 -0.60 5.93 3.72
N GLN A 56 0.63 5.51 4.03
CA GLN A 56 1.83 6.08 3.41
C GLN A 56 1.91 5.84 1.91
N ALA A 57 1.48 4.66 1.43
CA ALA A 57 1.46 4.37 0.00
C ALA A 57 0.40 5.21 -0.73
N HIS A 58 -0.77 5.38 -0.10
CA HIS A 58 -1.85 6.22 -0.63
C HIS A 58 -1.42 7.68 -0.71
N GLU A 59 -0.80 8.23 0.34
CA GLU A 59 -0.29 9.60 0.34
C GLU A 59 0.74 9.85 -0.78
N LYS A 60 1.62 8.87 -1.05
CA LYS A 60 2.58 8.97 -2.17
C LYS A 60 1.88 9.01 -3.53
N ILE A 61 0.80 8.28 -3.71
CA ILE A 61 -0.02 8.35 -4.93
C ILE A 61 -0.66 9.75 -5.05
N GLU A 62 -1.21 10.28 -3.97
CA GLU A 62 -1.82 11.61 -3.95
C GLU A 62 -0.79 12.71 -4.25
N VAL A 63 0.42 12.63 -3.69
CA VAL A 63 1.53 13.53 -4.04
C VAL A 63 1.86 13.46 -5.52
N ILE A 64 1.91 12.26 -6.11
CA ILE A 64 2.15 12.10 -7.55
C ILE A 64 1.02 12.72 -8.37
N ASN A 65 -0.23 12.43 -8.02
CA ASN A 65 -1.41 12.94 -8.70
C ASN A 65 -1.46 14.47 -8.65
N HIS A 66 -1.34 15.05 -7.45
CA HIS A 66 -1.45 16.48 -7.23
C HIS A 66 -0.31 17.28 -7.88
N TYR A 67 0.95 16.92 -7.60
CA TYR A 67 2.09 17.76 -7.99
C TYR A 67 2.64 17.45 -9.39
N PHE A 68 2.38 16.26 -9.95
CA PHE A 68 3.01 15.83 -11.21
C PHE A 68 2.02 15.55 -12.34
N LEU A 69 0.78 15.20 -12.01
CA LEU A 69 -0.28 14.92 -12.99
C LEU A 69 -1.39 15.99 -13.00
N GLY A 70 -1.46 16.85 -11.98
CA GLY A 70 -2.45 17.93 -11.90
C GLY A 70 -3.89 17.43 -11.78
N ARG A 71 -4.10 16.29 -11.12
CA ARG A 71 -5.41 15.67 -10.92
C ARG A 71 -5.58 15.18 -9.50
#